data_AF-A0A7V3BR80-F1
#
_entry.id   AF-A0A7V3BR80-F1
#
_cell.length_a   1.000
_cell.length_b   1.000
_cell.length_c   1.000
_cell.angle_alpha   90.00
_cell.angle_beta   90.00
_cell.angle_gamma   90.00
#
_symmetry.space_group_name_H-M   'P 1'
#
loop_
_entity.id
_entity.type
_entity.pdbx_description
1 polymer ?
#
loop_
_entity_poly.entity_id
_entity_poly.type
_entity_poly.pdbx_seq_one_letter_code
_entity_poly.pdbx_strand_id
1 'polypeptide(L)'
;MAQILSSSLFLIGVAFMLIAAIGVVRMPDIFMRLHCSTKSATLGVGCVMLGAALHFGEFAIWARAVAVVTFIFVTAPVAGHILGRAAYLARAPLWEGTLSDELHGCYSPETHLLHSPPEHLRPGVERDTRH
;
A
#
# COMPACT_ATOMS: atom_id res chain seq x y z
N MET A 1 -13.32 31.66 9.74
CA MET A 1 -13.79 30.29 9.42
C MET A 1 -12.68 29.43 8.80
N ALA A 2 -11.95 29.92 7.79
CA ALA A 2 -10.85 29.16 7.14
C ALA A 2 -9.78 28.64 8.13
N GLN A 3 -9.43 29.40 9.16
CA GLN A 3 -8.44 28.97 10.18
C GLN A 3 -8.88 27.74 10.98
N ILE A 4 -10.17 27.64 11.34
CA ILE A 4 -10.70 26.49 12.09
C ILE A 4 -10.68 25.25 11.19
N LEU A 5 -11.06 25.42 9.92
CA LEU A 5 -11.05 24.34 8.93
C LEU A 5 -9.63 23.86 8.60
N SER A 6 -8.67 24.78 8.44
CA SER A 6 -7.27 24.39 8.19
C SER A 6 -6.68 23.66 9.39
N SER A 7 -6.94 24.13 10.62
CA SER A 7 -6.44 23.52 11.84
C SER A 7 -7.01 22.12 12.07
N SER A 8 -8.29 21.90 11.80
CA SER A 8 -8.89 20.56 11.89
C SER A 8 -8.29 19.61 10.84
N LEU A 9 -8.05 20.09 9.61
CA LEU A 9 -7.41 19.29 8.55
C LEU A 9 -5.98 18.90 8.89
N PHE A 10 -5.20 19.82 9.49
CA PHE A 10 -3.87 19.49 9.99
C PHE A 10 -3.93 18.45 11.12
N LEU A 11 -4.84 18.60 12.07
CA LEU A 11 -4.99 17.66 13.18
C LEU A 11 -5.32 16.25 12.68
N ILE A 12 -6.26 16.15 11.74
CA ILE A 12 -6.65 14.91 11.08
C ILE A 12 -5.46 14.33 10.29
N GLY A 13 -4.76 15.16 9.52
CA GLY A 13 -3.60 14.74 8.73
C GLY A 13 -2.47 14.17 9.59
N VAL A 14 -2.15 14.84 10.71
CA VAL A 14 -1.16 14.37 11.69
C VAL A 14 -1.61 13.06 12.35
N ALA A 15 -2.89 12.94 12.71
CA ALA A 15 -3.44 11.70 13.24
C ALA A 15 -3.29 10.53 12.25
N PHE A 16 -3.56 10.76 10.96
CA PHE A 16 -3.33 9.74 9.92
C PHE A 16 -1.86 9.37 9.76
N MET A 17 -0.93 10.34 9.84
CA MET A 17 0.50 10.06 9.82
C MET A 17 0.95 9.23 11.04
N LEU A 18 0.40 9.52 12.21
CA LEU A 18 0.66 8.74 13.42
C LEU A 18 0.13 7.30 13.28
N ILE A 19 -1.09 7.13 12.76
CA ILE A 19 -1.66 5.80 12.47
C ILE A 19 -0.81 5.05 11.45
N ALA A 20 -0.30 5.73 10.42
CA ALA A 20 0.61 5.13 9.44
C ALA A 20 1.89 4.61 10.11
N ALA A 21 2.52 5.42 10.97
CA ALA A 21 3.72 5.05 11.70
C ALA A 21 3.48 3.86 12.65
N ILE A 22 2.39 3.90 13.42
CA ILE A 22 2.01 2.79 14.33
C ILE A 22 1.69 1.53 13.53
N GLY A 23 0.97 1.66 12.41
CA GLY A 23 0.62 0.54 11.53
C GLY A 23 1.87 -0.14 10.95
N VAL A 24 2.89 0.64 10.59
CA VAL A 24 4.18 0.10 10.14
C VAL A 24 4.92 -0.64 11.25
N VAL A 25 4.78 -0.26 12.53
CA VAL A 25 5.47 -0.96 13.63
C VAL A 25 4.68 -2.19 14.10
N ARG A 26 3.35 -2.16 14.04
CA ARG A 26 2.48 -3.17 14.66
C ARG A 26 2.04 -4.29 13.71
N MET A 27 2.06 -4.07 12.40
CA MET A 27 1.62 -5.07 11.42
C MET A 27 2.68 -6.19 11.25
N PRO A 28 2.27 -7.47 11.29
CA PRO A 28 3.20 -8.61 11.33
C PRO A 28 3.86 -8.93 9.98
N ASP A 29 3.26 -8.50 8.86
CA ASP A 29 3.71 -8.80 7.50
C ASP A 29 4.01 -7.50 6.72
N ILE A 30 5.09 -7.50 5.93
CA ILE A 30 5.51 -6.40 5.06
C ILE A 30 4.44 -5.97 4.05
N PHE A 31 3.63 -6.90 3.52
CA PHE A 31 2.53 -6.56 2.62
C PHE A 31 1.44 -5.76 3.34
N MET A 32 1.13 -6.14 4.59
CA MET A 32 0.15 -5.43 5.41
C MET A 32 0.69 -4.10 5.95
N ARG A 33 1.98 -4.03 6.28
CA ARG A 33 2.68 -2.77 6.61
C ARG A 33 2.61 -1.79 5.44
N LEU A 34 2.89 -2.25 4.23
CA LEU A 34 2.88 -1.44 3.01
C LEU A 34 1.48 -0.92 2.68
N HIS A 35 0.47 -1.78 2.79
CA HIS A 35 -0.93 -1.40 2.57
C HIS A 35 -1.42 -0.37 3.61
N CYS A 36 -1.13 -0.60 4.89
CA CYS A 36 -1.49 0.31 5.97
C CYS A 36 -0.78 1.66 5.81
N SER A 37 0.54 1.64 5.58
CA SER A 37 1.35 2.84 5.38
C SER A 37 0.87 3.65 4.18
N THR A 38 0.65 3.01 3.04
CA THR A 38 0.27 3.72 1.80
C THR A 38 -1.07 4.41 1.95
N LYS A 39 -2.12 3.70 2.39
CA LYS A 39 -3.47 4.30 2.54
C LYS A 39 -3.49 5.46 3.52
N SER A 40 -2.85 5.30 4.68
CA SER A 40 -2.80 6.33 5.71
C SER A 40 -1.89 7.50 5.32
N ALA A 41 -0.78 7.26 4.62
CA ALA A 41 0.12 8.32 4.16
C ALA A 41 -0.52 9.20 3.08
N THR A 42 -1.22 8.63 2.11
CA THR A 42 -1.87 9.43 1.04
C THR A 42 -2.96 10.33 1.62
N LEU A 43 -3.76 9.83 2.56
CA LEU A 43 -4.77 10.62 3.27
C LEU A 43 -4.14 11.67 4.20
N GLY A 44 -3.10 11.30 4.94
CA GLY A 44 -2.40 12.21 5.85
C GLY A 44 -1.76 13.38 5.10
N VAL A 45 -0.95 13.10 4.07
CA VAL A 45 -0.33 14.14 3.24
C VAL A 45 -1.39 14.95 2.50
N GLY A 46 -2.43 14.31 1.97
CA GLY A 46 -3.54 15.01 1.30
C GLY A 46 -4.24 16.01 2.22
N CYS A 47 -4.58 15.62 3.44
CA CYS A 47 -5.20 16.50 4.44
C CYS A 47 -4.28 17.66 4.85
N VAL A 48 -2.99 17.40 5.06
CA VAL A 48 -2.01 18.44 5.42
C VAL A 48 -1.81 19.43 4.28
N MET A 49 -1.63 18.95 3.05
CA MET A 49 -1.42 19.81 1.88
C MET A 49 -2.67 20.64 1.57
N LEU A 50 -3.86 20.06 1.68
CA LEU A 50 -5.13 20.79 1.53
C LEU A 50 -5.32 21.83 2.64
N GLY A 51 -4.94 21.50 3.88
CA GLY A 51 -4.99 22.42 5.02
C GLY A 51 -4.07 23.62 4.81
N ALA A 52 -2.86 23.39 4.31
CA ALA A 52 -1.91 24.44 3.95
C ALA A 52 -2.42 25.32 2.80
N ALA A 53 -2.96 24.71 1.73
CA ALA A 53 -3.50 25.44 0.60
C ALA A 53 -4.69 26.34 0.99
N LEU A 54 -5.57 25.86 1.87
CA LEU A 54 -6.69 26.64 2.41
C LEU A 54 -6.27 27.71 3.41
N HIS A 55 -5.20 27.48 4.18
CA HIS A 55 -4.72 28.43 5.19
C HIS A 55 -4.11 29.69 4.56
N PHE A 56 -3.23 29.49 3.57
CA PHE A 56 -2.53 30.61 2.92
C PHE A 56 -3.32 31.20 1.75
N GLY A 57 -4.12 30.40 1.04
CA GLY A 57 -4.94 30.88 -0.07
C GLY A 57 -4.15 31.36 -1.31
N GLU A 58 -2.83 31.21 -1.33
CA GLU A 58 -1.98 31.62 -2.44
C GLU A 58 -1.91 30.56 -3.54
N PHE A 59 -1.92 31.02 -4.80
CA PHE A 59 -1.81 30.14 -5.96
C PHE A 59 -0.52 29.31 -5.96
N ALA A 60 0.59 29.90 -5.51
CA ALA A 60 1.88 29.21 -5.44
C ALA A 60 1.84 27.99 -4.49
N ILE A 61 1.10 28.08 -3.39
CA ILE A 61 0.98 27.00 -2.40
C ILE A 61 0.03 25.92 -2.91
N TRP A 62 -1.08 26.31 -3.55
CA TRP A 62 -1.96 25.37 -4.24
C TRP A 62 -1.22 24.56 -5.31
N ALA A 63 -0.42 25.21 -6.15
CA ALA A 63 0.37 24.54 -7.18
C ALA A 63 1.36 23.53 -6.58
N ARG A 64 2.05 23.89 -5.49
CA ARG A 64 2.97 22.99 -4.78
C ARG A 64 2.22 21.82 -4.14
N ALA A 65 1.08 22.08 -3.48
CA ALA A 65 0.26 21.06 -2.85
C ALA A 65 -0.20 20.00 -3.87
N VAL A 66 -0.74 20.45 -5.01
CA VAL A 66 -1.15 19.55 -6.11
C VAL A 66 0.06 18.78 -6.64
N ALA A 67 1.18 19.45 -6.91
CA ALA A 67 2.38 18.78 -7.40
C ALA A 67 2.89 17.68 -6.45
N VAL A 68 2.91 17.94 -5.14
CA VAL A 68 3.30 16.95 -4.12
C VAL A 68 2.33 15.77 -4.09
N VAL A 69 1.02 16.03 -4.07
CA VAL A 69 0.00 14.98 -4.04
C VAL A 69 0.08 14.12 -5.30
N THR A 70 0.19 14.72 -6.49
CA THR A 70 0.35 14.00 -7.76
C THR A 70 1.64 13.19 -7.78
N PHE A 71 2.75 13.76 -7.32
CA PHE A 71 4.03 13.07 -7.26
C PHE A 71 3.95 11.83 -6.36
N ILE A 72 3.37 11.96 -5.17
CA ILE A 72 3.17 10.81 -4.25
C ILE A 72 2.20 9.80 -4.86
N PHE A 73 1.15 10.24 -5.55
CA PHE A 73 0.18 9.35 -6.18
C PHE A 73 0.80 8.50 -7.28
N VAL A 74 1.78 9.02 -8.01
CA VAL A 74 2.54 8.25 -9.02
C VAL A 74 3.62 7.38 -8.35
N THR A 75 4.31 7.92 -7.35
CA THR A 75 5.44 7.24 -6.70
C THR A 75 4.99 6.08 -5.82
N ALA A 76 3.87 6.23 -5.10
CA ALA A 76 3.43 5.25 -4.11
C ALA A 76 3.06 3.88 -4.74
N PRO A 77 2.32 3.78 -5.87
CA PRO A 77 2.08 2.52 -6.55
C PRO A 77 3.36 1.87 -7.09
N VAL A 78 4.26 2.66 -7.66
CA VAL A 78 5.55 2.16 -8.20
C VAL A 78 6.41 1.61 -7.08
N ALA A 79 6.58 2.38 -6.00
CA ALA A 79 7.30 1.94 -4.81
C ALA A 79 6.66 0.69 -4.20
N GLY A 80 5.32 0.67 -4.08
CA GLY A 80 4.59 -0.47 -3.54
C GLY A 80 4.76 -1.73 -4.38
N HIS A 81 4.72 -1.62 -5.70
CA HIS A 81 4.93 -2.75 -6.60
C HIS A 81 6.34 -3.32 -6.49
N ILE A 82 7.36 -2.46 -6.51
CA ILE A 82 8.77 -2.87 -6.39
C ILE A 82 9.02 -3.51 -5.01
N LEU A 83 8.52 -2.89 -3.94
CA LEU A 83 8.72 -3.39 -2.59
C LEU A 83 7.98 -4.71 -2.35
N GLY A 84 6.77 -4.87 -2.89
CA GLY A 84 6.02 -6.12 -2.86
C GLY A 84 6.75 -7.25 -3.61
N ARG A 85 7.25 -6.98 -4.82
CA ARG A 85 8.04 -7.95 -5.59
C ARG A 85 9.34 -8.31 -4.87
N ALA A 86 10.05 -7.32 -4.33
CA ALA A 86 11.29 -7.54 -3.59
C ALA A 86 11.05 -8.37 -2.31
N ALA A 87 9.99 -8.07 -1.55
CA ALA A 87 9.59 -8.83 -0.38
C ALA A 87 9.29 -10.30 -0.71
N TYR A 88 8.54 -10.53 -1.79
CA TYR A 88 8.21 -11.88 -2.24
C TYR A 88 9.47 -12.66 -2.68
N LEU A 89 10.35 -12.04 -3.47
CA LEU A 89 11.61 -12.65 -3.91
C LEU A 89 12.59 -12.90 -2.74
N ALA A 90 12.58 -12.02 -1.74
CA ALA A 90 13.35 -12.18 -0.51
C ALA A 90 12.77 -13.23 0.46
N ARG A 91 11.65 -13.89 0.08
CA ARG A 91 10.92 -14.86 0.91
C ARG A 91 10.55 -14.29 2.29
N ALA A 92 10.10 -13.03 2.31
CA ALA A 92 9.58 -12.42 3.53
C ALA A 92 8.43 -13.29 4.09
N PRO A 93 8.38 -13.51 5.42
CA PRO A 93 7.33 -14.31 6.02
C PRO A 93 5.97 -13.63 5.80
N LEU A 94 5.04 -14.36 5.19
CA LEU A 94 3.65 -13.94 5.11
C LEU A 94 2.98 -14.13 6.47
N TRP A 95 1.92 -13.36 6.76
CA TRP A 95 1.10 -13.61 7.95
C TRP A 95 0.50 -15.03 7.87
N GLU A 96 0.65 -15.81 8.95
CA GLU A 96 -0.03 -17.09 9.24
C GLU A 96 -1.53 -17.16 8.86
N GLY A 97 -2.26 -16.05 8.82
CA GLY A 97 -3.67 -15.97 8.44
C GLY A 97 -3.91 -15.81 6.94
N THR A 98 -2.85 -15.86 6.12
CA THR A 98 -2.96 -15.75 4.66
C THR A 98 -3.58 -17.04 4.11
N LEU A 99 -4.83 -16.93 3.65
CA LEU A 99 -5.63 -18.07 3.19
C LEU A 99 -5.25 -18.56 1.78
N SER A 100 -4.63 -17.70 0.97
CA SER A 100 -4.24 -18.04 -0.41
C SER A 100 -2.94 -17.34 -0.79
N ASP A 101 -1.97 -18.12 -1.26
CA ASP A 101 -0.78 -17.65 -1.98
C ASP A 101 -0.71 -18.43 -3.30
N GLU A 102 -1.42 -17.93 -4.31
CA GLU A 102 -1.49 -18.57 -5.64
C GLU A 102 -0.16 -18.57 -6.39
N LEU A 103 0.77 -17.70 -5.98
CA LEU A 103 2.09 -17.59 -6.58
C LEU A 103 3.07 -18.63 -6.00
N HIS A 104 2.75 -19.19 -4.84
CA HIS A 104 3.58 -20.17 -4.15
C HIS A 104 3.84 -21.40 -5.02
N GLY A 105 5.12 -21.66 -5.34
CA GLY A 105 5.53 -22.82 -6.14
C GLY A 105 5.20 -22.73 -7.64
N CYS A 106 4.42 -21.72 -8.07
CA CYS A 106 4.10 -21.47 -9.47
C CYS A 106 5.16 -20.61 -10.17
N TYR A 107 5.98 -19.86 -9.43
CA TYR A 107 6.99 -18.97 -10.01
C TYR A 107 8.42 -19.49 -9.76
N SER A 108 9.17 -19.75 -10.83
CA SER A 108 10.59 -20.08 -10.75
C SER A 108 11.45 -18.80 -10.83
N PRO A 109 12.20 -18.44 -9.77
CA PRO A 109 13.03 -17.24 -9.77
C PRO A 109 14.25 -17.34 -10.71
N GLU A 110 14.66 -18.55 -11.08
CA GLU A 110 15.81 -18.79 -11.97
C GLU A 110 15.45 -18.68 -13.46
N THR A 111 14.29 -19.21 -13.84
CA THR A 111 13.84 -19.23 -15.24
C THR A 111 12.84 -18.12 -15.56
N HIS A 112 12.35 -17.38 -14.56
CA HIS A 112 11.27 -16.39 -14.67
C HIS A 112 9.98 -16.95 -15.30
N LEU A 113 9.83 -18.27 -15.34
CA LEU A 113 8.66 -18.94 -15.89
C LEU A 113 7.58 -19.07 -14.81
N LEU A 114 6.35 -18.76 -15.23
CA LEU A 114 5.14 -19.00 -14.45
C LEU A 114 4.59 -20.36 -14.86
N HIS A 115 4.67 -21.33 -13.94
CA HIS A 115 4.07 -22.64 -14.08
C HIS A 115 2.58 -22.56 -13.72
N SER A 116 1.79 -23.42 -14.35
CA SER A 116 0.43 -23.65 -13.88
C SER A 116 0.47 -24.19 -12.44
N PRO A 117 -0.51 -23.85 -11.59
CA PRO A 117 -0.62 -24.43 -10.26
C PRO A 117 -0.57 -25.95 -10.35
N PRO A 118 0.23 -26.62 -9.51
CA PRO A 118 0.28 -28.06 -9.50
C PRO A 118 -1.13 -28.61 -9.23
N GLU A 119 -1.43 -29.78 -9.77
CA GLU A 119 -2.81 -30.30 -9.86
C GLU A 119 -3.55 -30.35 -8.50
N HIS A 120 -2.81 -30.59 -7.43
CA HIS A 120 -3.32 -30.60 -6.05
C HIS A 120 -3.66 -29.21 -5.46
N LEU A 121 -3.24 -28.12 -6.10
CA LEU A 121 -3.53 -26.73 -5.71
C LEU A 121 -4.63 -26.08 -6.56
N ARG A 122 -5.20 -26.80 -7.55
CA ARG A 122 -6.21 -26.25 -8.47
C ARG A 122 -7.60 -26.20 -7.80
N PRO A 123 -8.19 -25.00 -7.57
CA PRO A 123 -9.56 -24.91 -7.07
C PRO A 123 -10.54 -25.37 -8.14
N GLY A 124 -11.38 -26.36 -7.83
CA GLY A 124 -12.49 -26.81 -8.69
C GLY A 124 -12.16 -27.92 -9.70
N VAL A 125 -10.97 -28.52 -9.68
CA VAL A 125 -10.77 -29.81 -10.35
C VAL A 125 -11.28 -30.89 -9.40
N GLU A 126 -12.57 -31.17 -9.48
CA GLU A 126 -13.15 -32.37 -8.90
C GLU A 126 -12.31 -33.56 -9.37
N ARG A 127 -11.88 -34.41 -8.42
CA ARG A 127 -11.03 -35.56 -8.71
C ARG A 127 -11.81 -36.57 -9.54
N ASP A 128 -11.97 -36.31 -10.83
CA ASP A 128 -12.45 -37.28 -11.80
C ASP A 128 -11.28 -38.20 -12.20
N THR A 129 -10.78 -38.91 -11.19
CA THR A 129 -9.80 -39.97 -11.36
C THR A 129 -10.17 -41.10 -10.41
N ARG A 130 -11.30 -41.76 -10.67
CA ARG A 130 -11.52 -43.20 -10.37
C ARG A 130 -12.54 -43.80 -11.33
N HIS A 131 -12.06 -44.23 -12.49
CA HIS A 131 -12.52 -45.45 -13.16
C HIS A 131 -11.32 -46.37 -13.38
#